data_AF-A0A7V9IE80-F1
#
_entry.id   AF-A0A7V9IE80-F1
#
_cell.length_a   1.000
_cell.length_b   1.000
_cell.length_c   1.000
_cell.angle_alpha   90.00
_cell.angle_beta   90.00
_cell.angle_gamma   90.00
#
_symmetry.space_group_name_H-M   'P 1'
#
loop_
_entity.id
_entity.type
_entity.pdbx_description
1 polymer ?
#
loop_
_entity_poly.entity_id
_entity_poly.type
_entity_poly.pdbx_seq_one_letter_code
_entity_poly.pdbx_strand_id
1 'polypeptide(L)' 'MAIFKKKTKAAAAASAANVWARPEMEVTFRAEIMPGKSSEERTFRIQSVRPNGRVHLYNFPDEHLEGSFEPINFARNVTK' A
#
# COMPACT_ATOMS: atom_id res chain seq x y z
N MET A 1 -11.53 -41.43 -10.53
CA MET A 1 -11.00 -40.17 -11.08
C MET A 1 -10.68 -39.22 -9.93
N ALA A 2 -9.41 -38.85 -9.74
CA ALA A 2 -8.98 -38.05 -8.59
C ALA A 2 -9.17 -36.54 -8.84
N ILE A 3 -9.80 -35.89 -7.87
CA ILE A 3 -10.22 -34.49 -7.85
C ILE A 3 -8.97 -33.63 -7.64
N PHE A 4 -8.60 -32.84 -8.65
CA PHE A 4 -7.44 -31.94 -8.58
C PHE A 4 -7.68 -30.86 -7.51
N LYS A 5 -7.07 -31.02 -6.33
CA LYS A 5 -6.97 -29.97 -5.31
C LYS A 5 -6.08 -28.84 -5.84
N LYS A 6 -6.69 -27.75 -6.30
CA LYS A 6 -6.01 -26.46 -6.51
C LYS A 6 -5.44 -25.98 -5.18
N LYS A 7 -4.14 -26.16 -4.95
CA LYS A 7 -3.41 -25.40 -3.94
C LYS A 7 -3.32 -23.96 -4.43
N THR A 8 -4.17 -23.08 -3.91
CA THR A 8 -3.94 -21.63 -4.00
C THR A 8 -2.69 -21.31 -3.20
N LYS A 9 -1.55 -21.24 -3.89
CA LYS A 9 -0.28 -20.77 -3.35
C LYS A 9 -0.36 -19.24 -3.19
N ALA A 10 -1.18 -18.77 -2.27
CA ALA A 10 -1.48 -17.35 -2.08
C ALA A 10 -0.62 -16.67 -0.99
N ALA A 11 0.48 -17.28 -0.55
CA ALA A 11 1.29 -16.75 0.55
C ALA A 11 2.81 -16.74 0.29
N ALA A 12 3.28 -16.99 -0.95
CA ALA A 12 4.71 -17.14 -1.24
C ALA A 12 5.17 -16.41 -2.52
N ALA A 13 4.59 -15.24 -2.79
CA ALA A 13 5.08 -14.27 -3.79
C ALA A 13 5.35 -12.89 -3.16
N ALA A 14 5.49 -12.83 -1.83
CA ALA A 14 5.92 -11.65 -1.08
C ALA A 14 7.45 -11.49 -1.07
N SER A 15 8.14 -11.98 -2.11
CA SER A 15 9.59 -12.00 -2.19
C SER A 15 10.03 -11.39 -3.52
N ALA A 16 10.50 -10.13 -3.44
CA ALA A 16 11.42 -9.46 -4.36
C ALA A 16 10.92 -8.44 -5.41
N ALA A 17 9.66 -7.98 -5.40
CA ALA A 17 9.29 -6.84 -6.25
C ALA A 17 8.31 -5.89 -5.52
N ASN A 18 8.78 -4.68 -5.21
CA ASN A 18 8.07 -3.55 -4.57
C ASN A 18 7.88 -3.59 -3.04
N VAL A 19 8.99 -3.33 -2.33
CA VAL A 19 9.09 -3.10 -0.87
C VAL A 19 8.68 -1.66 -0.48
N TRP A 20 7.83 -0.98 -1.26
CA TRP A 20 7.49 0.43 -0.97
C TRP A 20 6.32 0.54 0.01
N ALA A 21 5.44 -0.47 0.08
CA ALA A 21 4.21 -0.42 0.87
C ALA A 21 4.08 -1.65 1.78
N ARG A 22 3.52 -1.45 2.97
CA ARG A 22 3.16 -2.50 3.93
C ARG A 22 1.76 -2.23 4.48
N PRO A 23 0.98 -3.27 4.83
CA PRO A 23 -0.23 -3.07 5.62
C PRO A 23 0.09 -2.27 6.89
N GLU A 24 -0.86 -1.48 7.36
CA GLU A 24 -0.76 -0.61 8.53
C GLU A 24 0.22 0.58 8.40
N MET A 25 0.92 0.73 7.27
CA MET A 25 1.83 1.85 7.03
C MET A 25 1.08 3.10 6.59
N GLU A 26 1.51 4.26 7.09
CA GLU A 26 0.99 5.56 6.68
C GLU A 26 1.64 6.03 5.38
N VAL A 27 0.82 6.57 4.50
CA VAL A 27 1.22 7.14 3.21
C VAL A 27 0.48 8.46 3.01
N THR A 28 1.19 9.45 2.46
CA THR A 28 0.62 10.78 2.21
C THR A 28 0.47 10.98 0.72
N PHE A 29 -0.73 11.34 0.25
CA PHE A 29 -0.93 11.68 -1.15
C PHE A 29 -0.19 12.95 -1.54
N ARG A 30 0.33 12.99 -2.77
CA ARG A 30 0.94 14.19 -3.34
C ARG A 30 -0.10 15.32 -3.43
N ALA A 31 0.35 16.56 -3.18
CA ALA A 31 -0.51 17.74 -3.22
C ALA A 31 -1.19 17.94 -4.59
N GLU A 32 -0.56 17.46 -5.66
CA GLU A 32 -1.12 17.48 -7.02
C GLU A 32 -2.35 16.57 -7.19
N ILE A 33 -2.48 15.51 -6.39
CA ILE A 33 -3.59 14.55 -6.46
C ILE A 33 -4.76 15.01 -5.59
N MET A 34 -4.47 15.61 -4.45
CA MET A 34 -5.48 16.14 -3.53
C MET A 34 -5.24 17.66 -3.30
N PRO A 35 -5.56 18.51 -4.27
CA PRO A 35 -5.42 19.96 -4.10
C PRO A 35 -6.38 20.47 -3.03
N GLY A 36 -5.94 21.49 -2.28
CA GLY A 36 -6.77 22.11 -1.23
C GLY A 36 -6.90 21.30 0.06
N LYS A 37 -6.18 20.19 0.20
CA LYS A 37 -6.10 19.38 1.42
C LYS A 37 -4.77 19.56 2.14
N SER A 38 -4.81 19.63 3.48
CA SER A 38 -3.57 19.69 4.28
C SER A 38 -2.76 18.40 4.14
N SER A 39 -1.52 18.37 4.63
CA SER A 39 -0.74 17.12 4.62
C SER A 39 -1.42 16.05 5.46
N GLU A 40 -1.98 16.41 6.62
CA GLU A 40 -2.66 15.45 7.51
C GLU A 40 -3.94 14.88 6.87
N GLU A 41 -4.72 15.72 6.18
CA GLU A 41 -5.91 15.25 5.45
C GLU A 41 -5.59 14.36 4.24
N ARG A 42 -4.34 14.41 3.77
CA ARG A 42 -3.80 13.58 2.67
C ARG A 42 -3.09 12.34 3.18
N THR A 43 -2.92 12.17 4.49
CA THR A 43 -2.27 11.01 5.09
C THR A 43 -3.31 9.93 5.38
N PHE A 44 -3.08 8.75 4.82
CA PHE A 44 -3.94 7.59 4.98
C PHE A 44 -3.11 6.38 5.38
N ARG A 45 -3.77 5.41 5.98
CA ARG A 45 -3.15 4.15 6.37
C ARG A 45 -3.48 3.06 5.37
N ILE A 46 -2.49 2.26 5.00
CA ILE A 46 -2.69 1.14 4.08
C ILE A 46 -3.43 0.01 4.80
N GLN A 47 -4.55 -0.41 4.23
CA GLN A 47 -5.32 -1.56 4.69
C GLN A 47 -4.73 -2.87 4.14
N SER A 48 -4.46 -2.93 2.84
CA SER A 48 -3.87 -4.12 2.21
C SER A 48 -3.04 -3.77 0.98
N VAL A 49 -2.03 -4.59 0.72
CA VAL A 49 -1.16 -4.47 -0.45
C VAL A 49 -1.49 -5.59 -1.42
N ARG A 50 -1.77 -5.23 -2.67
CA ARG A 50 -2.11 -6.16 -3.74
C ARG A 50 -0.84 -6.72 -4.39
N PRO A 51 -0.89 -7.94 -4.98
CA PRO A 51 0.28 -8.54 -5.63
C PRO A 51 0.83 -7.75 -6.85
N ASN A 52 0.06 -6.80 -7.37
CA ASN A 52 0.46 -5.92 -8.48
C ASN A 52 1.13 -4.61 -8.01
N GLY A 53 1.39 -4.46 -6.71
CA GLY A 53 2.00 -3.27 -6.13
C GLY A 53 1.03 -2.11 -5.87
N ARG A 54 -0.28 -2.31 -6.07
CA ARG A 54 -1.31 -1.35 -5.66
C ARG A 54 -1.68 -1.52 -4.18
N VAL A 55 -2.19 -0.47 -3.56
CA VAL A 55 -2.63 -0.47 -2.16
C VAL A 55 -4.10 -0.07 -2.04
N HIS A 56 -4.78 -0.69 -1.07
CA HIS A 56 -6.06 -0.21 -0.54
C HIS A 56 -5.79 0.56 0.75
N LEU A 57 -6.52 1.65 0.95
CA LEU A 57 -6.37 2.49 2.14
C LEU A 57 -7.60 2.37 3.05
N TYR A 58 -7.41 2.60 4.34
CA TYR A 58 -8.54 2.74 5.25
C TYR A 58 -9.39 3.95 4.86
N ASN A 59 -10.71 3.74 4.83
CA ASN A 59 -11.71 4.77 4.53
C ASN A 59 -11.55 5.41 3.14
N PHE A 60 -10.85 4.75 2.22
CA PHE A 60 -10.71 5.16 0.82
C PHE A 60 -11.00 3.97 -0.09
N PRO A 61 -12.05 4.01 -0.92
CA PRO A 61 -12.50 2.84 -1.68
C PRO A 61 -11.61 2.47 -2.87
N ASP A 62 -10.79 3.41 -3.35
CA ASP A 62 -10.00 3.24 -4.58
C ASP A 62 -8.65 2.54 -4.34
N GLU A 63 -8.11 1.99 -5.44
CA GLU A 63 -6.77 1.42 -5.48
C GLU A 63 -5.73 2.48 -5.93
N HIS A 64 -4.58 2.52 -5.26
CA HIS A 64 -3.53 3.50 -5.55
C HIS A 64 -2.16 2.86 -5.80
N LEU A 65 -1.33 3.56 -6.57
CA LEU A 65 0.05 3.19 -6.89
C LEU A 65 1.03 4.08 -6.11
N GLU A 66 2.28 3.63 -5.98
CA GLU A 66 3.35 4.38 -5.30
C GLU A 66 3.46 5.83 -5.76
N GLY A 67 3.41 6.08 -7.08
CA GLY A 67 3.55 7.41 -7.66
C GLY A 67 2.43 8.40 -7.29
N SER A 68 1.35 7.91 -6.68
CA SER A 68 0.30 8.76 -6.12
C SER A 68 0.67 9.39 -4.77
N PHE A 69 1.67 8.82 -4.11
CA PHE A 69 2.10 9.22 -2.77
C PHE A 69 3.39 10.01 -2.82
N GLU A 70 3.60 10.80 -1.76
CA GLU A 70 4.88 11.43 -1.52
C GLU A 70 5.94 10.37 -1.19
N PRO A 71 7.22 10.60 -1.55
CA PRO A 71 8.29 9.67 -1.25
C PRO A 71 8.36 9.37 0.25
N ILE A 72 8.27 8.08 0.60
CA ILE A 72 8.34 7.64 1.99
C ILE A 72 9.78 7.81 2.46
N ASN A 73 9.98 8.73 3.41
CA ASN A 73 11.26 8.82 4.09
C ASN A 73 11.29 7.79 5.22
N PHE A 74 11.86 6.63 4.92
CA PHE A 74 11.99 5.51 5.86
C PHE A 74 12.78 5.85 7.15
N ALA A 75 13.52 6.96 7.17
CA ALA A 75 14.24 7.40 8.37
C ALA A 75 13.33 7.94 9.49
N ARG A 76 12.04 8.21 9.19
CA ARG A 76 11.11 8.84 10.14
C ARG A 76 10.42 7.84 11.09
N ASN A 77 10.48 6.54 10.80
CA ASN A 77 9.83 5.49 11.60
C ASN A 77 10.81 4.75 12.53
N VAL A 78 11.87 5.42 13.00
CA VAL A 78 12.75 4.91 14.06
C VAL A 78 12.56 5.78 15.30
N THR A 79 11.42 5.64 15.97
CA THR A 79 11.13 6.25 17.27
C THR A 79 10.03 5.41 17.90
N LYS A 80 10.13 4.80 19.09
CA LYS A 80 11.17 4.60 20.10
C LYS A 80 10.75 3.36 20.89
#